data_AF-A0A351NXG1-F1
#
_entry.id   AF-A0A351NXG1-F1
#
_cell.length_a   1.000
_cell.length_b   1.000
_cell.length_c   1.000
_cell.angle_alpha   90.00
_cell.angle_beta   90.00
_cell.angle_gamma   90.00
#
_symmetry.space_group_name_H-M   'P 1'
#
loop_
_entity.id
_entity.type
_entity.pdbx_description
1 polymer ?
#
loop_
_entity_poly.entity_id
_entity_poly.type
_entity_poly.pdbx_seq_one_letter_code
_entity_poly.pdbx_strand_id
1 'polypeptide(L)'
;MIAGLFLTNSAVVSSELDTLIETSSAIVDQIDKGIMFVGGAHHASQTGMGISSGQLSGNYYISDEQVTAYNSALSGMVNYLPYGSAEDYLNEQAQSELDAMEDAIGDFTAVVVGMLEVQEVAERAETAETPDDQAEVQNYIAQNDMSVSQEDADTYNQSLDDIENHANAAGAFLAVAGNPEAVAFLDQGAMDNNTRVEDNALSYSASNQAVELAWASSETVSSIYLNGQGDFGLDIYASETDILNTGYESLFYNTGPTALGFNCFMYQVDCDEGDET
;
A
#
# COMPACT_ATOMS: atom_id res chain seq x y z
N MET A 1 -10.62 56.27 -10.64
CA MET A 1 -11.12 54.95 -10.25
C MET A 1 -10.76 54.01 -11.40
N ILE A 2 -9.62 53.34 -11.31
CA ILE A 2 -9.16 52.35 -12.30
C ILE A 2 -9.21 51.01 -11.57
N ALA A 3 -10.22 50.20 -11.89
CA ALA A 3 -10.32 48.84 -11.41
C ALA A 3 -9.42 47.98 -12.31
N GLY A 4 -8.30 47.51 -11.75
CA GLY A 4 -7.46 46.49 -12.37
C GLY A 4 -8.15 45.14 -12.27
N LEU A 5 -8.46 44.55 -13.42
CA LEU A 5 -8.92 43.18 -13.54
C LEU A 5 -7.68 42.28 -13.58
N PHE A 6 -7.33 41.69 -12.43
CA PHE A 6 -6.40 40.56 -12.38
C PHE A 6 -7.12 39.35 -12.98
N LEU A 7 -6.83 39.05 -14.26
CA LEU A 7 -7.14 37.76 -14.86
C LEU A 7 -6.07 36.78 -14.38
N THR A 8 -6.41 35.98 -13.38
CA THR A 8 -5.69 34.75 -13.04
C THR A 8 -5.89 33.78 -14.20
N ASN A 9 -4.86 33.62 -15.04
CA ASN A 9 -4.79 32.53 -16.00
C ASN A 9 -4.58 31.24 -15.20
N SER A 10 -5.66 30.51 -14.96
CA SER A 10 -5.59 29.06 -14.75
C SER A 10 -5.21 28.45 -16.09
N ALA A 11 -3.92 28.45 -16.42
CA ALA A 11 -3.43 27.63 -17.51
C ALA A 11 -3.65 26.17 -17.09
N VAL A 12 -4.53 25.46 -17.79
CA VAL A 12 -4.50 24.00 -17.83
C VAL A 12 -3.08 23.64 -18.24
N VAL A 13 -2.32 23.03 -17.33
CA VAL A 13 -1.00 22.48 -17.64
C VAL A 13 -1.27 21.29 -18.57
N SER A 14 -1.19 21.53 -19.87
CA SER A 14 -1.17 20.48 -20.89
C SER A 14 -0.02 19.54 -20.57
N SER A 15 -0.29 18.24 -20.40
CA SER A 15 0.76 17.26 -20.11
C SER A 15 1.78 17.17 -21.25
N GLU A 16 2.97 16.63 -20.98
CA GLU A 16 3.97 16.31 -22.01
C GLU A 16 3.35 15.43 -23.12
N LEU A 17 2.43 14.54 -22.72
CA LEU A 17 1.67 13.70 -23.64
C LEU A 17 0.68 14.50 -24.49
N ASP A 18 -0.10 15.42 -23.91
CA ASP A 18 -1.03 16.28 -24.67
C ASP A 18 -0.28 17.14 -25.70
N THR A 19 0.87 17.68 -25.30
CA THR A 19 1.75 18.48 -26.18
C THR A 19 2.31 17.63 -27.32
N LEU A 20 2.69 16.38 -27.04
CA LEU A 20 3.13 15.43 -28.06
C LEU A 20 1.98 15.06 -29.02
N ILE A 21 0.77 14.83 -28.50
CA ILE A 21 -0.43 14.54 -29.31
C ILE A 21 -0.74 15.71 -30.25
N GLU A 22 -0.75 16.94 -29.75
CA GLU A 22 -1.06 18.13 -30.55
C GLU A 22 -0.04 18.31 -31.68
N THR A 23 1.25 18.31 -31.35
CA THR A 23 2.33 18.59 -32.32
C THR A 23 2.50 17.46 -33.34
N SER A 24 2.33 16.20 -32.93
CA SER A 24 2.34 15.07 -33.87
C SER A 24 1.14 15.07 -34.80
N SER A 25 -0.06 15.38 -34.29
CA SER A 25 -1.28 15.50 -35.10
C SER A 25 -1.15 16.60 -36.16
N ALA A 26 -0.55 17.74 -35.82
CA ALA A 26 -0.31 18.82 -36.77
C ALA A 26 0.61 18.40 -37.94
N ILE A 27 1.63 17.57 -37.69
CA ILE A 27 2.47 17.01 -38.76
C ILE A 27 1.69 15.98 -39.59
N VAL A 28 0.92 15.10 -38.94
CA VAL A 28 0.08 14.09 -39.63
C VAL A 28 -0.93 14.75 -40.56
N ASP A 29 -1.62 15.81 -40.11
CA ASP A 29 -2.55 16.58 -40.94
C ASP A 29 -1.87 17.21 -42.16
N GLN A 30 -0.63 17.67 -41.99
CA GLN A 30 0.14 18.26 -43.09
C GLN A 30 0.60 17.20 -44.10
N ILE A 31 0.99 16.01 -43.61
CA ILE A 31 1.28 14.83 -44.45
C ILE A 31 0.04 14.43 -45.25
N ASP A 32 -1.14 14.38 -44.63
CA ASP A 32 -2.39 14.03 -45.31
C ASP A 32 -2.70 14.99 -46.46
N LYS A 33 -2.60 16.31 -46.22
CA LYS A 33 -2.76 17.32 -47.28
C LYS A 33 -1.71 17.16 -48.39
N GLY A 34 -0.47 16.81 -48.04
CA GLY A 34 0.59 16.49 -49.00
C GLY A 34 0.25 15.29 -49.88
N ILE A 35 -0.29 14.22 -49.29
CA ILE A 35 -0.76 13.02 -50.00
C ILE A 35 -1.91 13.38 -50.95
N MET A 36 -2.89 14.16 -50.47
CA MET A 36 -4.00 14.65 -51.31
C MET A 36 -3.48 15.48 -52.50
N PHE A 37 -2.51 16.37 -52.27
CA PHE A 37 -1.89 17.17 -53.32
C PHE A 37 -1.19 16.28 -54.35
N VAL A 38 -0.40 15.30 -53.93
CA VAL A 38 0.26 14.34 -54.84
C VAL A 38 -0.76 13.56 -55.67
N GLY A 39 -1.83 13.06 -55.04
CA GLY A 39 -2.91 12.36 -55.75
C GLY A 39 -3.60 13.24 -56.78
N GLY A 40 -3.93 14.48 -56.42
CA GLY A 40 -4.52 15.47 -57.32
C GLY A 40 -3.60 15.86 -58.48
N ALA A 41 -2.31 16.10 -58.20
CA ALA A 41 -1.31 16.44 -59.20
C ALA A 41 -1.07 15.29 -60.20
N HIS A 42 -1.03 14.06 -59.71
CA HIS A 42 -0.92 12.87 -60.54
C HIS A 42 -2.13 12.75 -61.49
N HIS A 43 -3.35 12.92 -61.00
CA HIS A 43 -4.56 12.90 -61.85
C HIS A 43 -4.56 14.03 -62.89
N ALA A 44 -4.21 15.25 -62.48
CA ALA A 44 -4.17 16.41 -63.36
C ALA A 44 -3.18 16.22 -64.53
N SER A 45 -2.02 15.60 -64.26
CA SER A 45 -1.00 15.29 -65.27
C SER A 45 -1.51 14.35 -66.39
N GLN A 46 -2.45 13.46 -66.07
CA GLN A 46 -3.01 12.50 -67.03
C GLN A 46 -4.18 13.06 -67.84
N THR A 47 -4.80 14.14 -67.36
CA THR A 47 -6.01 14.73 -67.95
C THR A 47 -5.75 16.05 -68.68
N GLY A 48 -4.51 16.56 -68.63
CA GLY A 48 -4.15 17.85 -69.23
C GLY A 48 -4.59 19.06 -68.38
N MET A 49 -5.01 18.83 -67.13
CA MET A 49 -5.36 19.89 -66.18
C MET A 49 -4.08 20.49 -65.60
N GLY A 50 -3.92 21.81 -65.69
CA GLY A 50 -2.83 22.53 -65.02
C GLY A 50 -3.10 22.68 -63.53
N ILE A 51 -2.10 22.45 -62.68
CA ILE A 51 -2.24 22.53 -61.22
C ILE A 51 -1.83 23.88 -60.62
N SER A 52 -0.79 24.53 -61.14
CA SER A 52 -0.37 25.89 -60.76
C SER A 52 0.77 26.39 -61.67
N SER A 53 1.21 27.64 -61.46
CA SER A 53 2.41 28.21 -62.09
C SER A 53 3.71 27.96 -61.30
N GLY A 54 3.75 26.97 -60.40
CA GLY A 54 4.99 26.49 -59.75
C GLY A 54 5.15 26.79 -58.25
N GLN A 55 4.09 27.21 -57.55
CA GLN A 55 4.16 27.57 -56.12
C GLN A 55 3.21 26.77 -55.22
N LEU A 56 2.24 26.05 -55.79
CA LEU A 56 1.17 25.41 -55.02
C LEU A 56 1.68 24.33 -54.05
N SER A 57 2.79 23.66 -54.35
CA SER A 57 3.39 22.66 -53.44
C SER A 57 3.79 23.27 -52.09
N GLY A 58 4.15 24.56 -52.05
CA GLY A 58 4.55 25.25 -50.83
C GLY A 58 3.47 25.28 -49.74
N ASN A 59 2.19 25.20 -50.10
CA ASN A 59 1.09 25.14 -49.14
C ASN A 59 1.04 23.82 -48.35
N TYR A 60 1.76 22.79 -48.82
CA TYR A 60 1.74 21.43 -48.32
C TYR A 60 3.07 20.99 -47.71
N TYR A 61 4.04 21.91 -47.62
CA TYR A 61 5.29 21.63 -46.92
C TYR A 61 5.03 21.50 -45.42
N ILE A 62 5.77 20.61 -44.77
CA ILE A 62 5.90 20.64 -43.31
C ILE A 62 6.79 21.84 -43.00
N SER A 63 6.32 22.75 -42.15
CA SER A 63 7.07 23.95 -41.81
C SER A 63 8.17 23.67 -40.79
N ASP A 64 9.19 24.53 -40.75
CA ASP A 64 10.28 24.42 -39.77
C ASP A 64 9.76 24.54 -38.32
N GLU A 65 8.70 25.33 -38.11
CA GLU A 65 8.02 25.45 -36.83
C GLU A 65 7.35 24.13 -36.41
N GLN A 66 6.69 23.43 -37.34
CA GLN A 66 6.08 22.12 -37.06
C GLN A 66 7.15 21.08 -36.68
N VAL A 67 8.27 21.05 -37.42
CA VAL A 67 9.40 20.15 -37.11
C VAL A 67 9.98 20.47 -35.73
N THR A 68 10.19 21.74 -35.43
CA THR A 68 10.76 22.18 -34.15
C THR A 68 9.82 21.83 -32.99
N ALA A 69 8.53 22.16 -33.11
CA ALA A 69 7.53 21.89 -32.08
C ALA A 69 7.41 20.39 -31.76
N TYR A 70 7.33 19.55 -32.79
CA TYR A 70 7.28 18.09 -32.60
C TYR A 70 8.56 17.52 -31.97
N ASN A 71 9.75 17.96 -32.40
CA ASN A 71 11.00 17.48 -31.82
C ASN A 71 11.21 17.97 -30.37
N SER A 72 10.75 19.17 -30.04
CA SER A 72 10.70 19.66 -28.65
C SER A 72 9.74 18.83 -27.81
N ALA A 73 8.55 18.50 -28.32
CA ALA A 73 7.59 17.64 -27.63
C ALA A 73 8.13 16.22 -27.42
N LEU A 74 8.81 15.65 -28.42
CA LEU A 74 9.52 14.36 -28.29
C LEU A 74 10.57 14.40 -27.18
N SER A 75 11.40 15.46 -27.15
CA SER A 75 12.38 15.60 -26.08
C SER A 75 11.72 15.78 -24.71
N GLY A 76 10.59 16.48 -24.64
CA GLY A 76 9.79 16.61 -23.42
C GLY A 76 9.29 15.25 -22.94
N MET A 77 8.70 14.46 -23.81
CA MET A 77 8.19 13.12 -23.49
C MET A 77 9.30 12.13 -23.12
N VAL A 78 10.49 12.22 -23.72
CA VAL A 78 11.65 11.40 -23.31
C VAL A 78 12.11 11.73 -21.89
N ASN A 79 11.93 12.98 -21.47
CA ASN A 79 12.28 13.44 -20.12
C ASN A 79 11.11 13.34 -19.12
N TYR A 80 9.92 12.91 -19.57
CA TYR A 80 8.79 12.68 -18.70
C TYR A 80 9.10 11.54 -17.72
N LEU A 81 8.98 11.82 -16.43
CA LEU A 81 9.13 10.84 -15.36
C LEU A 81 7.75 10.53 -14.81
N PRO A 82 7.24 9.29 -14.98
CA PRO A 82 6.05 8.88 -14.26
C PRO A 82 6.43 8.76 -12.78
N TYR A 83 6.10 9.76 -11.97
CA TYR A 83 6.47 9.87 -10.55
C TYR A 83 5.89 8.76 -9.65
N GLY A 84 5.10 7.84 -10.20
CA GLY A 84 4.52 6.72 -9.48
C GLY A 84 3.20 7.08 -8.81
N SER A 85 2.78 6.24 -7.87
CA SER A 85 1.56 6.41 -7.09
C SER A 85 1.85 6.09 -5.63
N ALA A 86 1.82 7.10 -4.76
CA ALA A 86 2.07 6.89 -3.34
C ALA A 86 1.01 5.98 -2.72
N GLU A 87 -0.25 6.11 -3.15
CA GLU A 87 -1.35 5.24 -2.71
C GLU A 87 -1.09 3.76 -3.06
N ASP A 88 -0.69 3.47 -4.30
CA ASP A 88 -0.39 2.09 -4.71
C ASP A 88 0.80 1.54 -3.92
N TYR A 89 1.87 2.32 -3.75
CA TYR A 89 3.04 1.88 -2.99
C TYR A 89 2.72 1.60 -1.52
N LEU A 90 1.94 2.47 -0.87
CA LEU A 90 1.48 2.28 0.50
C LEU A 90 0.60 1.02 0.64
N ASN A 91 -0.32 0.80 -0.31
CA ASN A 91 -1.18 -0.40 -0.30
C ASN A 91 -0.36 -1.68 -0.53
N GLU A 92 0.65 -1.65 -1.41
CA GLU A 92 1.58 -2.77 -1.62
C GLU A 92 2.39 -3.07 -0.35
N GLN A 93 2.93 -2.05 0.33
CA GLN A 93 3.64 -2.25 1.60
C GLN A 93 2.70 -2.75 2.70
N ALA A 94 1.49 -2.20 2.79
CA ALA A 94 0.49 -2.68 3.74
C ALA A 94 0.19 -4.17 3.54
N GLN A 95 0.01 -4.61 2.29
CA GLN A 95 -0.22 -6.03 2.00
C GLN A 95 0.96 -6.90 2.42
N SER A 96 2.20 -6.45 2.17
CA SER A 96 3.40 -7.18 2.60
C SER A 96 3.47 -7.33 4.12
N GLU A 97 3.12 -6.28 4.87
CA GLU A 97 3.07 -6.33 6.34
C GLU A 97 1.93 -7.22 6.85
N LEU A 98 0.77 -7.21 6.20
CA LEU A 98 -0.33 -8.14 6.53
C LEU A 98 0.04 -9.61 6.29
N ASP A 99 0.74 -9.90 5.20
CA ASP A 99 1.23 -11.25 4.92
C ASP A 99 2.24 -11.70 6.00
N ALA A 100 3.16 -10.83 6.41
CA ALA A 100 4.10 -11.11 7.50
C ALA A 100 3.42 -11.26 8.87
N MET A 101 2.37 -10.47 9.14
CA MET A 101 1.54 -10.61 10.34
C MET A 101 0.85 -11.98 10.38
N GLU A 102 0.32 -12.46 9.25
CA GLU A 102 -0.32 -13.79 9.17
C GLU A 102 0.69 -14.92 9.41
N ASP A 103 1.91 -14.79 8.88
CA ASP A 103 3.01 -15.73 9.18
C ASP A 103 3.31 -15.75 10.70
N ALA A 104 3.40 -14.59 11.35
CA ALA A 104 3.61 -14.49 12.79
C ALA A 104 2.42 -15.05 13.62
N ILE A 105 1.18 -14.88 13.16
CA ILE A 105 -0.01 -15.54 13.74
C ILE A 105 0.10 -17.06 13.62
N GLY A 106 0.64 -17.56 12.51
CA GLY A 106 0.95 -18.97 12.31
C GLY A 106 1.93 -19.50 13.35
N ASP A 107 3.04 -18.80 13.57
CA ASP A 107 4.04 -19.14 14.58
C ASP A 107 3.47 -19.10 16.00
N PHE A 108 2.72 -18.03 16.33
CA PHE A 108 2.00 -17.91 17.60
C PHE A 108 1.07 -19.10 17.84
N THR A 109 0.26 -19.45 16.83
CA THR A 109 -0.70 -20.56 16.94
C THR A 109 0.02 -21.89 17.13
N ALA A 110 1.11 -22.13 16.39
CA ALA A 110 1.89 -23.36 16.50
C ALA A 110 2.49 -23.54 17.90
N VAL A 111 3.09 -22.49 18.47
CA VAL A 111 3.68 -22.57 19.81
C VAL A 111 2.62 -22.64 20.91
N VAL A 112 1.49 -21.92 20.77
CA VAL A 112 0.36 -22.04 21.70
C VAL A 112 -0.17 -23.46 21.73
N VAL A 113 -0.31 -24.12 20.57
CA VAL A 113 -0.72 -25.53 20.49
C VAL A 113 0.32 -26.44 21.16
N GLY A 114 1.62 -26.19 20.95
CA GLY A 114 2.69 -26.93 21.62
C GLY A 114 2.68 -26.78 23.14
N MET A 115 2.24 -25.63 23.64
CA MET A 115 2.17 -25.32 25.07
C MET A 115 0.83 -25.69 25.74
N LEU A 116 -0.10 -26.34 25.02
CA LEU A 116 -1.43 -26.68 25.56
C LEU A 116 -1.42 -27.62 26.76
N GLU A 117 -0.34 -28.37 26.92
CA GLU A 117 -0.10 -29.19 28.09
C GLU A 117 -0.20 -28.38 29.40
N VAL A 118 0.16 -27.09 29.38
CA VAL A 118 -0.01 -26.18 30.52
C VAL A 118 -1.47 -26.03 30.90
N GLN A 119 -2.36 -25.92 29.91
CA GLN A 119 -3.79 -25.80 30.14
C GLN A 119 -4.35 -27.09 30.74
N GLU A 120 -3.94 -28.25 30.25
CA GLU A 120 -4.37 -29.53 30.81
C GLU A 120 -3.92 -29.68 32.28
N VAL A 121 -2.67 -29.30 32.60
CA VAL A 121 -2.19 -29.29 33.99
C VAL A 121 -3.01 -28.34 34.86
N ALA A 122 -3.34 -27.15 34.35
CA ALA A 122 -4.14 -26.18 35.08
C ALA A 122 -5.54 -26.71 35.40
N GLU A 123 -6.25 -27.26 34.42
CA GLU A 123 -7.59 -27.85 34.58
C GLU A 123 -7.59 -29.03 35.57
N ARG A 124 -6.59 -29.92 35.47
CA ARG A 124 -6.42 -31.05 36.41
C ARG A 124 -6.08 -30.58 37.83
N ALA A 125 -5.25 -29.55 37.96
CA ALA A 125 -4.88 -29.01 39.26
C ALA A 125 -6.03 -28.26 39.94
N GLU A 126 -6.85 -27.53 39.18
CA GLU A 126 -8.02 -26.81 39.70
C GLU A 126 -9.10 -27.74 40.26
N THR A 127 -9.27 -28.91 39.66
CA THR A 127 -10.27 -29.92 40.08
C THR A 127 -9.79 -30.84 41.21
N ALA A 128 -8.51 -30.81 41.59
CA ALA A 128 -7.94 -31.67 42.61
C ALA A 128 -8.13 -31.13 44.03
N GLU A 129 -9.06 -31.70 44.80
CA GLU A 129 -9.40 -31.21 46.15
C GLU A 129 -8.75 -32.03 47.28
N THR A 130 -8.65 -33.34 47.12
CA THR A 130 -8.19 -34.26 48.17
C THR A 130 -6.71 -34.65 48.00
N PRO A 131 -6.05 -35.19 49.05
CA PRO A 131 -4.69 -35.73 48.92
C PRO A 131 -4.57 -36.83 47.86
N ASP A 132 -5.63 -37.61 47.63
CA ASP A 132 -5.65 -38.66 46.61
C ASP A 132 -5.72 -38.03 45.20
N ASP A 133 -6.53 -36.99 45.00
CA ASP A 133 -6.60 -36.26 43.72
C ASP A 133 -5.27 -35.54 43.40
N GLN A 134 -4.64 -34.96 44.42
CA GLN A 134 -3.31 -34.35 44.28
C GLN A 134 -2.24 -35.39 43.89
N ALA A 135 -2.34 -36.62 44.42
CA ALA A 135 -1.46 -37.72 44.01
C ALA A 135 -1.72 -38.15 42.56
N GLU A 136 -2.96 -38.05 42.07
CA GLU A 136 -3.28 -38.27 40.65
C GLU A 136 -2.63 -37.22 39.75
N VAL A 137 -2.75 -35.93 40.09
CA VAL A 137 -2.06 -34.84 39.36
C VAL A 137 -0.54 -35.06 39.38
N GLN A 138 0.04 -35.39 40.53
CA GLN A 138 1.46 -35.71 40.64
C GLN A 138 1.87 -36.87 39.72
N ASN A 139 1.10 -37.95 39.72
CA ASN A 139 1.37 -39.11 38.88
C ASN A 139 1.26 -38.78 37.40
N TYR A 140 0.30 -37.93 37.00
CA TYR A 140 0.14 -37.47 35.63
C TYR A 140 1.36 -36.67 35.16
N ILE A 141 1.78 -35.67 35.94
CA ILE A 141 2.98 -34.86 35.63
C ILE A 141 4.26 -35.71 35.66
N ALA A 142 4.35 -36.74 36.49
CA ALA A 142 5.52 -37.62 36.52
C ALA A 142 5.60 -38.57 35.30
N GLN A 143 4.49 -38.79 34.59
CA GLN A 143 4.40 -39.71 33.46
C GLN A 143 4.44 -39.01 32.10
N ASN A 144 4.16 -37.70 32.07
CA ASN A 144 4.13 -36.88 30.86
C ASN A 144 5.09 -35.69 31.03
N ASP A 145 5.83 -35.31 29.99
CA ASP A 145 6.73 -34.16 30.05
C ASP A 145 5.95 -32.86 29.84
N MET A 146 5.30 -32.37 30.90
CA MET A 146 4.45 -31.17 30.86
C MET A 146 5.25 -29.86 30.97
N SER A 147 6.56 -29.88 30.65
CA SER A 147 7.43 -28.73 30.85
C SER A 147 7.43 -27.81 29.64
N VAL A 148 7.28 -26.51 29.89
CA VAL A 148 7.48 -25.48 28.87
C VAL A 148 8.96 -25.13 28.81
N SER A 149 9.53 -25.17 27.61
CA SER A 149 10.91 -24.77 27.42
C SER A 149 11.04 -23.24 27.35
N GLN A 150 12.23 -22.72 27.64
CA GLN A 150 12.49 -21.29 27.41
C GLN A 150 12.38 -20.92 25.92
N GLU A 151 12.67 -21.87 25.02
CA GLU A 151 12.54 -21.68 23.57
C GLU A 151 11.07 -21.49 23.15
N ASP A 152 10.14 -22.23 23.75
CA ASP A 152 8.70 -22.05 23.50
C ASP A 152 8.24 -20.67 24.00
N ALA A 153 8.65 -20.28 25.21
CA ALA A 153 8.31 -18.97 25.77
C ALA A 153 8.89 -17.82 24.93
N ASP A 154 10.13 -17.96 24.44
CA ASP A 154 10.78 -16.96 23.59
C ASP A 154 10.07 -16.87 22.23
N THR A 155 9.67 -18.01 21.64
CA THR A 155 8.89 -18.06 20.39
C THR A 155 7.52 -17.41 20.55
N TYR A 156 6.81 -17.71 21.64
CA TYR A 156 5.54 -17.07 21.98
C TYR A 156 5.68 -15.55 22.07
N ASN A 157 6.65 -15.06 22.85
CA ASN A 157 6.86 -13.62 23.02
C ASN A 157 7.28 -12.95 21.71
N GLN A 158 8.18 -13.55 20.94
CA GLN A 158 8.64 -13.01 19.66
C GLN A 158 7.49 -12.93 18.65
N SER A 159 6.64 -13.96 18.58
CA SER A 159 5.47 -13.94 17.68
C SER A 159 4.49 -12.82 18.03
N LEU A 160 4.32 -12.49 19.32
CA LEU A 160 3.50 -11.35 19.74
C LEU A 160 4.12 -10.01 19.34
N ASP A 161 5.44 -9.84 19.56
CA ASP A 161 6.17 -8.64 19.14
C ASP A 161 6.08 -8.46 17.61
N ASP A 162 6.22 -9.53 16.84
CA ASP A 162 6.13 -9.51 15.38
C ASP A 162 4.72 -9.17 14.90
N ILE A 163 3.68 -9.77 15.51
CA ILE A 163 2.27 -9.42 15.23
C ILE A 163 2.03 -7.93 15.49
N GLU A 164 2.48 -7.40 16.63
CA GLU A 164 2.32 -5.97 16.95
C GLU A 164 3.05 -5.08 15.93
N ASN A 165 4.29 -5.41 15.59
CA ASN A 165 5.10 -4.63 14.64
C ASN A 165 4.45 -4.59 13.25
N HIS A 166 4.07 -5.75 12.72
CA HIS A 166 3.47 -5.88 11.39
C HIS A 166 2.06 -5.28 11.34
N ALA A 167 1.22 -5.51 12.37
CA ALA A 167 -0.11 -4.90 12.46
C ALA A 167 -0.04 -3.36 12.47
N ASN A 168 0.89 -2.79 13.26
CA ASN A 168 1.08 -1.34 13.34
C ASN A 168 1.57 -0.76 12.00
N ALA A 169 2.54 -1.41 11.35
CA ALA A 169 3.04 -0.96 10.05
C ALA A 169 1.94 -1.02 8.97
N ALA A 170 1.21 -2.14 8.87
CA ALA A 170 0.09 -2.30 7.97
C ALA A 170 -1.00 -1.23 8.20
N GLY A 171 -1.43 -1.07 9.45
CA GLY A 171 -2.44 -0.07 9.84
C GLY A 171 -2.01 1.35 9.51
N ALA A 172 -0.73 1.67 9.75
CA ALA A 172 -0.14 2.97 9.41
C ALA A 172 -0.17 3.23 7.89
N PHE A 173 0.31 2.28 7.08
CA PHE A 173 0.32 2.44 5.63
C PHE A 173 -1.10 2.55 5.05
N LEU A 174 -2.05 1.72 5.50
CA LEU A 174 -3.45 1.80 5.08
C LEU A 174 -4.11 3.13 5.46
N ALA A 175 -3.83 3.64 6.67
CA ALA A 175 -4.39 4.92 7.12
C ALA A 175 -3.89 6.09 6.26
N VAL A 176 -2.61 6.07 5.87
CA VAL A 176 -2.05 7.08 4.97
C VAL A 176 -2.60 6.92 3.55
N ALA A 177 -2.66 5.69 3.03
CA ALA A 177 -3.22 5.43 1.69
C ALA A 177 -4.69 5.88 1.60
N GLY A 178 -5.46 5.69 2.67
CA GLY A 178 -6.85 6.14 2.78
C GLY A 178 -7.03 7.65 2.95
N ASN A 179 -5.96 8.44 3.04
CA ASN A 179 -6.00 9.90 3.21
C ASN A 179 -5.50 10.62 1.94
N PRO A 180 -6.40 11.20 1.11
CA PRO A 180 -6.02 11.82 -0.16
C PRO A 180 -5.05 13.00 -0.02
N GLU A 181 -5.11 13.75 1.09
CA GLU A 181 -4.22 14.89 1.31
C GLU A 181 -2.79 14.42 1.65
N ALA A 182 -2.67 13.35 2.43
CA ALA A 182 -1.40 12.72 2.77
C ALA A 182 -0.75 12.04 1.55
N VAL A 183 -1.55 11.33 0.74
CA VAL A 183 -1.11 10.75 -0.54
C VAL A 183 -0.60 11.85 -1.49
N ALA A 184 -1.38 12.92 -1.69
CA ALA A 184 -0.99 14.02 -2.56
C ALA A 184 0.30 14.71 -2.09
N PHE A 185 0.54 14.78 -0.78
CA PHE A 185 1.78 15.29 -0.22
C PHE A 185 2.99 14.41 -0.58
N LEU A 186 2.87 13.08 -0.54
CA LEU A 186 3.94 12.18 -0.97
C LEU A 186 4.15 12.23 -2.48
N ASP A 187 3.08 12.26 -3.28
CA ASP A 187 3.18 12.39 -4.74
C ASP A 187 3.87 13.71 -5.13
N GLN A 188 3.51 14.82 -4.48
CA GLN A 188 4.20 16.10 -4.68
C GLN A 188 5.67 16.01 -4.26
N GLY A 189 5.98 15.31 -3.17
CA GLY A 189 7.35 15.05 -2.75
C GLY A 189 8.17 14.32 -3.81
N ALA A 190 7.57 13.35 -4.52
CA ALA A 190 8.20 12.65 -5.63
C ALA A 190 8.47 13.58 -6.82
N MET A 191 7.52 14.45 -7.16
CA MET A 191 7.69 15.51 -8.17
C MET A 191 8.82 16.47 -7.82
N ASP A 192 8.84 16.97 -6.58
CA ASP A 192 9.83 17.94 -6.10
C ASP A 192 11.24 17.35 -6.04
N ASN A 193 11.35 16.06 -5.68
CA ASN A 193 12.61 15.32 -5.63
C ASN A 193 13.00 14.71 -6.99
N ASN A 194 12.18 14.90 -8.02
CA ASN A 194 12.33 14.37 -9.37
C ASN A 194 12.67 12.88 -9.40
N THR A 195 11.91 12.09 -8.65
CA THR A 195 12.09 10.65 -8.46
C THR A 195 10.73 9.94 -8.49
N ARG A 196 10.70 8.64 -8.76
CA ARG A 196 9.46 7.88 -8.56
C ARG A 196 9.29 7.58 -7.09
N VAL A 197 8.06 7.65 -6.57
CA VAL A 197 7.79 7.39 -5.15
C VAL A 197 8.29 6.01 -4.73
N GLU A 198 8.15 5.00 -5.59
CA GLU A 198 8.52 3.60 -5.34
C GLU A 198 10.04 3.37 -5.35
N ASP A 199 10.82 4.30 -5.90
CA ASP A 199 12.30 4.24 -5.87
C ASP A 199 12.88 4.76 -4.53
N ASN A 200 12.02 5.16 -3.58
CA ASN A 200 12.39 5.68 -2.26
C ASN A 200 12.05 4.70 -1.14
N ALA A 201 12.69 4.88 0.02
CA ALA A 201 12.50 4.00 1.17
C ALA A 201 11.30 4.45 2.01
N LEU A 202 10.21 3.69 1.93
CA LEU A 202 9.02 3.85 2.76
C LEU A 202 9.18 3.00 4.03
N SER A 203 8.82 3.55 5.18
CA SER A 203 8.87 2.82 6.46
C SER A 203 7.86 3.35 7.46
N TYR A 204 7.46 2.50 8.41
CA TYR A 204 6.75 2.91 9.62
C TYR A 204 7.74 3.09 10.76
N SER A 205 7.61 4.19 11.51
CA SER A 205 8.39 4.49 12.70
C SER A 205 7.49 4.53 13.92
N ALA A 206 7.57 3.49 14.77
CA ALA A 206 6.80 3.41 16.01
C ALA A 206 7.20 4.51 17.01
N SER A 207 8.49 4.89 17.05
CA SER A 207 8.99 5.92 17.97
C SER A 207 8.52 7.33 17.60
N ASN A 208 8.42 7.61 16.31
CA ASN A 208 7.91 8.89 15.80
C ASN A 208 6.39 8.86 15.57
N GLN A 209 5.79 7.67 15.64
CA GLN A 209 4.39 7.43 15.32
C GLN A 209 4.02 7.98 13.94
N ALA A 210 4.82 7.62 12.94
CA ALA A 210 4.74 8.20 11.61
C ALA A 210 5.04 7.19 10.50
N VAL A 211 4.42 7.41 9.34
CA VAL A 211 4.89 6.86 8.07
C VAL A 211 5.94 7.82 7.50
N GLU A 212 7.10 7.30 7.16
CA GLU A 212 8.25 8.06 6.68
C GLU A 212 8.68 7.59 5.30
N LEU A 213 8.89 8.54 4.39
CA LEU A 213 9.44 8.31 3.06
C LEU A 213 10.77 9.06 2.94
N ALA A 214 11.87 8.31 2.94
CA ALA A 214 13.22 8.85 2.78
C ALA A 214 13.58 8.96 1.30
N TRP A 215 13.77 10.19 0.83
CA TRP A 215 13.97 10.48 -0.59
C TRP A 215 15.39 10.13 -1.05
N ALA A 216 15.54 9.20 -2.01
CA ALA A 216 16.84 8.74 -2.47
C ALA A 216 17.71 9.83 -3.12
N SER A 217 17.08 10.90 -3.63
CA SER A 217 17.76 12.02 -4.26
C SER A 217 18.16 13.14 -3.28
N SER A 218 17.81 13.05 -1.99
CA SER A 218 18.15 14.06 -0.98
C SER A 218 18.38 13.46 0.43
N GLU A 219 18.75 14.29 1.40
CA GLU A 219 18.81 13.87 2.83
C GLU A 219 17.49 14.18 3.57
N THR A 220 16.41 14.47 2.83
CA THR A 220 15.12 14.83 3.42
C THR A 220 14.22 13.61 3.58
N VAL A 221 13.36 13.66 4.59
CA VAL A 221 12.35 12.65 4.88
C VAL A 221 11.00 13.34 4.94
N SER A 222 10.03 12.82 4.19
CA SER A 222 8.64 13.20 4.34
C SER A 222 8.02 12.33 5.42
N SER A 223 7.44 12.95 6.45
CA SER A 223 6.84 12.25 7.60
C SER A 223 5.36 12.59 7.73
N ILE A 224 4.54 11.56 7.90
CA ILE A 224 3.10 11.67 8.13
C ILE A 224 2.79 11.10 9.50
N TYR A 225 2.50 11.99 10.46
CA TYR A 225 2.23 11.61 11.84
C TYR A 225 0.83 11.03 12.01
N LEU A 226 0.71 10.02 12.88
CA LEU A 226 -0.44 9.15 13.03
C LEU A 226 -1.07 9.22 14.44
N ASN A 227 -0.64 10.19 15.25
CA ASN A 227 -1.01 10.38 16.65
C ASN A 227 -1.98 11.55 16.88
N GLY A 228 -2.67 11.98 15.82
CA GLY A 228 -3.63 13.09 15.82
C GLY A 228 -3.01 14.49 15.87
N GLN A 229 -1.67 14.61 15.94
CA GLN A 229 -0.98 15.90 16.06
C GLN A 229 -0.37 16.42 14.75
N GLY A 230 -0.38 15.60 13.70
CA GLY A 230 0.15 15.94 12.38
C GLY A 230 -0.78 16.80 11.52
N ASP A 231 -0.23 17.32 10.41
CA ASP A 231 -0.94 18.19 9.47
C ASP A 231 -2.16 17.53 8.80
N PHE A 232 -2.19 16.19 8.76
CA PHE A 232 -3.25 15.40 8.11
C PHE A 232 -4.32 14.87 9.08
N GLY A 233 -4.17 15.15 10.39
CA GLY A 233 -5.16 14.79 11.42
C GLY A 233 -5.40 13.28 11.60
N LEU A 234 -4.48 12.43 11.13
CA LEU A 234 -4.57 10.98 11.32
C LEU A 234 -4.28 10.63 12.78
N ASP A 235 -5.21 9.93 13.42
CA ASP A 235 -5.09 9.37 14.78
C ASP A 235 -5.56 7.91 14.75
N ILE A 236 -4.61 6.97 14.74
CA ILE A 236 -4.90 5.56 14.42
C ILE A 236 -4.74 4.63 15.62
N TYR A 237 -4.18 5.11 16.73
CA TYR A 237 -3.84 4.26 17.87
C TYR A 237 -5.07 4.01 18.73
N ALA A 238 -5.50 2.76 18.77
CA ALA A 238 -6.55 2.31 19.67
C ALA A 238 -6.02 2.16 21.11
N SER A 239 -6.93 2.23 22.09
CA SER A 239 -6.57 1.88 23.46
C SER A 239 -6.39 0.37 23.61
N GLU A 240 -5.58 -0.07 24.57
CA GLU A 240 -5.44 -1.48 24.95
C GLU A 240 -6.82 -2.12 25.22
N THR A 241 -7.71 -1.39 25.89
CA THR A 241 -9.07 -1.86 26.17
C THR A 241 -9.87 -2.12 24.89
N ASP A 242 -9.77 -1.25 23.90
CA ASP A 242 -10.48 -1.42 22.63
C ASP A 242 -9.93 -2.61 21.83
N ILE A 243 -8.60 -2.79 21.83
CA ILE A 243 -7.95 -3.95 21.18
C ILE A 243 -8.38 -5.25 21.86
N LEU A 244 -8.32 -5.32 23.19
CA LEU A 244 -8.69 -6.53 23.94
C LEU A 244 -10.19 -6.86 23.81
N ASN A 245 -11.07 -5.86 23.82
CA ASN A 245 -12.50 -6.06 23.60
C ASN A 245 -12.78 -6.60 22.19
N THR A 246 -12.11 -6.04 21.17
CA THR A 246 -12.21 -6.53 19.79
C THR A 246 -11.71 -7.97 19.68
N GLY A 247 -10.60 -8.27 20.35
CA GLY A 247 -10.05 -9.62 20.46
C GLY A 247 -11.01 -10.60 21.13
N TYR A 248 -11.63 -10.21 22.24
CA TYR A 248 -12.60 -11.03 22.99
C TYR A 248 -13.83 -11.39 22.14
N GLU A 249 -14.28 -10.50 21.26
CA GLU A 249 -15.39 -10.75 20.34
C GLU A 249 -14.97 -11.57 19.10
N SER A 250 -13.68 -11.77 18.87
CA SER A 250 -13.17 -12.44 17.67
C SER A 250 -13.40 -13.94 17.68
N LEU A 251 -13.51 -14.54 16.49
CA LEU A 251 -13.54 -16.00 16.36
C LEU A 251 -12.24 -16.62 16.89
N PHE A 252 -11.10 -15.96 16.63
CA PHE A 252 -9.77 -16.44 17.04
C PHE A 252 -9.71 -16.70 18.56
N TYR A 253 -10.23 -15.78 19.37
CA TYR A 253 -10.32 -15.96 20.82
C TYR A 253 -11.37 -17.01 21.21
N ASN A 254 -12.60 -16.89 20.70
CA ASN A 254 -13.73 -17.72 21.15
C ASN A 254 -13.61 -19.20 20.73
N THR A 255 -12.81 -19.52 19.72
CA THR A 255 -12.47 -20.91 19.36
C THR A 255 -11.09 -21.33 19.86
N GLY A 256 -10.43 -20.48 20.63
CA GLY A 256 -9.12 -20.72 21.19
C GLY A 256 -9.17 -21.74 22.34
N PRO A 257 -8.00 -22.31 22.69
CA PRO A 257 -7.91 -23.36 23.70
C PRO A 257 -8.37 -22.88 25.08
N THR A 258 -8.04 -21.66 25.46
CA THR A 258 -8.41 -21.07 26.76
C THR A 258 -9.90 -20.76 26.88
N ALA A 259 -10.61 -20.59 25.76
CA ALA A 259 -12.06 -20.38 25.74
C ALA A 259 -12.83 -21.72 25.75
N LEU A 260 -12.32 -22.73 25.04
CA LEU A 260 -13.00 -24.02 24.87
C LEU A 260 -12.66 -25.07 25.94
N GLY A 261 -11.52 -24.95 26.61
CA GLY A 261 -10.98 -26.03 27.45
C GLY A 261 -10.14 -27.02 26.64
N PHE A 262 -9.20 -27.72 27.30
CA PHE A 262 -8.20 -28.57 26.64
C PHE A 262 -8.86 -29.71 25.85
N ASN A 263 -9.77 -30.44 26.49
CA ASN A 263 -10.44 -31.60 25.87
C ASN A 263 -11.30 -31.22 24.66
N CYS A 264 -12.03 -30.10 24.74
CA CYS A 264 -12.85 -29.64 23.63
C CYS A 264 -11.98 -29.20 22.46
N PHE A 265 -10.94 -28.41 22.72
CA PHE A 265 -10.04 -27.91 21.68
C PHE A 265 -9.28 -29.04 20.99
N MET A 266 -8.72 -29.99 21.74
CA MET A 266 -7.87 -31.05 21.19
C MET A 266 -8.64 -32.23 20.59
N TYR A 267 -9.75 -32.61 21.22
CA TYR A 267 -10.44 -33.87 20.92
C TYR A 267 -11.91 -33.70 20.55
N GLN A 268 -12.46 -32.49 20.63
CA GLN A 268 -13.89 -32.21 20.42
C GLN A 268 -14.78 -33.05 21.35
N VAL A 269 -14.33 -33.25 22.59
CA VAL A 269 -15.07 -33.93 23.65
C VAL A 269 -15.22 -32.99 24.84
N ASP A 270 -16.28 -33.17 25.62
CA ASP A 270 -16.58 -32.35 26.80
C ASP A 270 -16.59 -30.84 26.49
N CYS A 271 -16.98 -30.48 25.26
CA CYS A 271 -17.30 -29.11 24.90
C CYS A 271 -18.57 -28.71 25.64
N ASP A 272 -18.50 -27.67 26.48
CA ASP A 272 -19.70 -27.06 27.02
C ASP A 272 -20.58 -26.59 25.84
N GLU A 273 -21.68 -27.32 25.59
CA GLU A 273 -22.76 -26.83 24.75
C GLU A 273 -23.35 -25.65 25.51
N GLY A 274 -22.89 -24.43 25.20
CA GLY A 274 -23.31 -23.22 25.89
C GLY A 274 -24.82 -23.21 26.10
N ASP A 275 -25.26 -23.00 27.34
CA ASP A 275 -26.66 -22.77 27.68
C ASP A 275 -27.16 -21.59 26.83
N GLU A 276 -27.91 -21.90 25.76
CA GLU A 276 -28.74 -20.94 25.06
C GLU A 276 -29.78 -20.39 26.06
N THR A 277 -29.52 -19.21 26.62
CA THR A 277 -30.52 -18.40 27.33
C THR A 277 -30.64 -17.00 26.75
#